data_AF-A0AA87J3R6-F1
#
_entry.id   AF-A0AA87J3R6-F1
#
_cell.length_a   1.000
_cell.length_b   1.000
_cell.length_c   1.000
_cell.angle_alpha   90.00
_cell.angle_beta   90.00
_cell.angle_gamma   90.00
#
_symmetry.space_group_name_H-M   'P 1'
#
loop_
_entity.id
_entity.type
_entity.pdbx_description
1 polymer ?
#
loop_
_entity_poly.entity_id
_entity_poly.type
_entity_poly.pdbx_seq_one_letter_code
_entity_poly.pdbx_strand_id
1 'polypeptide(L)' 'MNTIIMAWRFAVIMLFAAVFAFTFSMAVEHTGRSGAQSHFGASFTCLQTGAPYCTTVQ' A
#
# COMPACT_ATOMS: atom_id res chain seq x y z
N MET A 1 1.63 38.54 21.14
CA MET A 1 0.38 37.74 21.23
C MET A 1 -0.02 37.09 19.90
N ASN A 2 -0.05 37.82 18.77
CA ASN A 2 -0.45 37.25 17.47
C ASN A 2 0.47 36.11 16.95
N THR A 3 1.79 36.25 17.10
CA THR A 3 2.78 35.23 16.68
C THR A 3 2.65 33.91 17.44
N ILE A 4 2.32 33.96 18.72
CA ILE A 4 2.12 32.76 19.57
C ILE A 4 0.86 32.00 19.11
N ILE A 5 -0.22 32.73 18.80
CA ILE A 5 -1.47 32.13 18.29
C ILE A 5 -1.23 31.48 16.92
N MET A 6 -0.46 32.14 16.04
CA MET A 6 -0.09 31.56 14.74
C MET A 6 0.78 30.32 14.90
N ALA A 7 1.81 30.36 15.75
CA ALA A 7 2.70 29.23 16.00
C ALA A 7 1.93 28.01 16.52
N TRP A 8 0.95 28.22 17.40
CA TRP A 8 0.11 27.15 17.91
C TRP A 8 -0.74 26.49 16.81
N ARG A 9 -1.33 27.30 15.91
CA ARG A 9 -2.08 26.78 14.75
C ARG A 9 -1.20 25.97 13.80
N PHE A 10 0.01 26.46 13.51
CA PHE A 10 0.97 25.72 12.69
C PHE A 10 1.41 24.41 13.35
N ALA A 11 1.66 24.42 14.66
CA ALA A 11 2.02 23.21 15.40
C ALA A 11 0.93 22.14 15.31
N VAL A 12 -0.33 22.54 15.45
CA VAL A 12 -1.48 21.64 15.32
C VAL A 12 -1.57 21.07 13.90
N ILE A 13 -1.47 21.90 12.86
CA ILE A 13 -1.50 21.46 11.46
C ILE A 13 -0.36 20.48 11.16
N MET A 14 0.87 20.78 11.61
CA MET A 14 2.04 19.93 11.42
C MET A 14 1.89 18.58 12.13
N LEU A 15 1.28 18.57 13.32
CA LEU A 15 1.00 17.33 14.04
C LEU A 15 0.00 16.45 13.26
N PHE A 16 -1.10 17.02 12.78
CA PHE A 16 -2.07 16.28 11.96
C PHE A 16 -1.44 15.75 10.66
N ALA A 17 -0.63 16.57 9.99
CA ALA A 17 0.08 16.16 8.77
C ALA A 17 1.05 15.02 9.04
N ALA A 18 1.80 15.07 10.15
CA ALA A 18 2.72 14.01 10.54
C ALA A 18 1.97 12.70 10.81
N VAL A 19 0.91 12.73 11.63
CA VAL A 19 0.10 11.54 11.92
C VAL A 19 -0.50 10.95 10.64
N PHE A 20 -1.02 11.79 9.76
CA PHE A 20 -1.54 11.36 8.46
C PHE A 20 -0.45 10.67 7.61
N ALA A 21 0.75 11.26 7.51
CA ALA A 21 1.84 10.66 6.76
C ALA A 21 2.27 9.30 7.33
N PHE A 22 2.44 9.18 8.65
CA PHE A 22 2.80 7.92 9.30
C PHE A 22 1.76 6.83 9.09
N THR A 23 0.48 7.16 9.31
CA THR A 23 -0.62 6.21 9.14
C THR A 23 -0.77 5.79 7.68
N PHE A 24 -0.62 6.72 6.74
CA PHE A 24 -0.64 6.42 5.30
C PHE A 24 0.53 5.53 4.88
N SER A 25 1.75 5.81 5.33
CA SER A 25 2.92 4.96 5.07
C SER A 25 2.70 3.55 5.61
N MET A 26 2.20 3.39 6.83
CA MET A 26 1.87 2.06 7.37
C MET A 26 0.75 1.38 6.58
N ALA A 27 -0.30 2.11 6.22
CA ALA A 27 -1.39 1.57 5.41
C ALA A 27 -0.89 1.10 4.03
N VAL A 28 0.03 1.83 3.40
CA VAL A 28 0.66 1.44 2.13
C VAL A 28 1.62 0.27 2.31
N GLU A 29 2.38 0.17 3.39
CA GLU A 29 3.22 -1.00 3.65
C GLU A 29 2.36 -2.26 3.89
N HIS A 30 1.29 -2.14 4.68
CA HIS A 30 0.38 -3.25 4.95
C HIS A 30 -0.48 -3.60 3.73
N THR A 31 -0.95 -2.62 2.96
CA THR A 31 -1.78 -2.85 1.76
C THR A 31 -0.92 -3.21 0.54
N GLY A 32 0.28 -2.66 0.40
CA GLY A 32 1.26 -3.04 -0.62
C GLY A 32 1.74 -4.47 -0.44
N ARG A 33 1.77 -4.97 0.82
CA ARG A 33 2.02 -6.37 1.13
C ARG A 33 0.76 -7.26 1.06
N SER A 34 -0.45 -6.70 1.10
CA SER A 34 -1.73 -7.44 1.17
C SER A 34 -2.65 -7.31 -0.06
N GLY A 35 -2.37 -6.43 -1.02
CA GLY A 35 -3.26 -6.10 -2.16
C GLY A 35 -2.64 -6.30 -3.54
N ALA A 36 -1.34 -6.54 -3.61
CA ALA A 36 -0.68 -7.13 -4.77
C ALA A 36 -0.31 -8.60 -4.50
N GLN A 37 -1.15 -9.33 -3.75
CA GLN A 37 -1.44 -10.71 -4.15
C GLN A 37 -2.32 -10.67 -5.41
N SER A 38 -1.79 -10.05 -6.48
CA SER A 38 -2.19 -10.44 -7.81
C SER A 38 -1.92 -11.93 -7.84
N HIS A 39 -2.89 -12.70 -8.31
CA HIS A 39 -2.82 -14.16 -8.45
C HIS A 39 -1.76 -14.60 -9.47
N PHE A 40 -0.58 -13.97 -9.51
CA PHE A 40 0.67 -14.51 -10.04
C PHE A 40 1.24 -15.51 -9.04
N GLY A 41 0.54 -16.64 -8.88
CA GLY A 41 0.89 -17.63 -7.87
C GLY A 41 -0.08 -18.79 -7.71
N ALA A 42 -1.18 -18.83 -8.47
CA ALA A 42 -1.82 -20.11 -8.67
C ALA A 42 -0.81 -20.99 -9.44
N SER A 43 -0.21 -21.94 -8.72
CA SER A 43 0.48 -23.07 -9.31
C SER A 43 -0.58 -23.95 -9.98
N PHE A 44 -1.21 -23.45 -11.04
CA PHE A 44 -1.82 -24.33 -12.01
C PHE A 44 -0.62 -25.06 -12.60
N THR A 45 -0.47 -26.33 -12.27
CA THR A 45 0.52 -27.18 -12.92
C THR A 45 0.23 -27.13 -14.42
N CYS A 46 0.94 -26.26 -15.16
CA CYS A 46 0.83 -26.23 -16.62
C CYS A 46 1.32 -27.58 -17.11
N LEU A 47 0.42 -28.40 -17.65
CA LEU A 47 0.75 -29.73 -18.15
C LEU A 47 1.72 -29.65 -19.35
N GLN A 48 1.80 -28.50 -20.01
CA GLN A 48 2.52 -28.29 -21.27
C GLN A 48 3.65 -27.27 -21.14
N THR A 49 4.83 -27.70 -20.69
CA THR A 49 6.04 -26.86 -20.67
C THR A 49 6.59 -26.74 -22.09
N GLY A 50 6.22 -25.68 -22.83
CA GLY A 50 6.77 -25.40 -24.17
C GLY A 50 5.85 -24.72 -25.19
N ALA A 51 4.60 -24.41 -24.83
CA ALA A 51 3.67 -23.66 -25.68
C ALA A 51 3.41 -22.25 -25.10
N PRO A 52 3.09 -21.24 -25.94
CA PRO A 52 2.83 -19.88 -25.47
C PRO A 52 1.49 -19.70 -24.73
N TYR A 53 0.73 -20.79 -24.51
CA TYR A 53 -0.53 -20.78 -23.78
C TYR A 53 -0.55 -21.95 -22.77
N CYS A 54 -1.02 -21.69 -21.54
CA CYS A 54 -1.26 -22.72 -20.53
C CYS A 54 -2.75 -23.04 -20.48
N THR A 55 -3.11 -24.31 -20.65
CA THR A 55 -4.44 -24.82 -20.33
C THR A 55 -4.45 -25.31 -18.88
N THR A 56 -5.39 -24.83 -18.10
CA THR A 56 -5.60 -25.30 -16.72
C THR A 56 -6.49 -26.55 -16.75
N VAL A 57 -6.09 -27.62 -16.07
CA VAL A 57 -7.00 -28.72 -15.75
C VAL A 57 -7.89 -28.27 -14.58
N GLN A 58 -9.18 -28.13 -14.85
CA GLN A 58 -10.23 -28.02 -13.84
C GLN A 58 -10.80 -29.41 -13.57
#